data_AF-A0A833S2G4-F1
#
_entry.id   AF-A0A833S2G4-F1
#
_cell.length_a   1.000
_cell.length_b   1.000
_cell.length_c   1.000
_cell.angle_alpha   90.00
_cell.angle_beta   90.00
_cell.angle_gamma   90.00
#
_symmetry.space_group_name_H-M   'P 1'
#
loop_
_entity.id
_entity.type
_entity.pdbx_description
1 polymer ?
#
loop_
_entity_poly.entity_id
_entity_poly.type
_entity_poly.pdbx_seq_one_letter_code
_entity_poly.pdbx_strand_id
1 'polypeptide(L)'
;MPMGVTSSMHWCDDTESFNFQHHQRDRKDYDGVEDSDSTVALKYRVIRTLASGTTVSVVQRLVGRRFIEQNRVVGIWKTYTEGEGAFRGMHSTQTGWSCLRPMPDGSGTVGEVCVRQNPVLFNASPSAAREFYRFLQASLDEDKHETLTVIHKSLPERFVAL
;
A
#
# COMPACT_ATOMS: atom_id res chain seq x y z
N MET A 1 -25.63 38.58 -11.52
CA MET A 1 -24.82 37.79 -12.46
C MET A 1 -23.71 37.11 -11.67
N PRO A 2 -23.81 35.81 -11.32
CA PRO A 2 -22.68 35.09 -10.75
C PRO A 2 -22.20 34.02 -11.74
N MET A 3 -20.91 34.04 -12.05
CA MET A 3 -20.25 32.99 -12.85
C MET A 3 -18.97 32.58 -12.13
N GLY A 4 -18.91 31.30 -11.79
CA GLY A 4 -17.69 30.50 -11.71
C GLY A 4 -16.94 30.60 -10.37
N VAL A 5 -16.44 29.51 -9.79
CA VAL A 5 -16.36 28.11 -10.20
C VAL A 5 -16.39 27.34 -8.89
N THR A 6 -17.42 26.51 -8.67
CA THR A 6 -17.32 25.43 -7.70
C THR A 6 -16.27 24.47 -8.24
N SER A 7 -15.03 24.59 -7.77
CA SER A 7 -13.99 23.59 -8.00
C SER A 7 -14.41 22.34 -7.22
N SER A 8 -15.30 21.55 -7.84
CA SER A 8 -15.54 20.17 -7.47
C SER A 8 -14.27 19.41 -7.86
N MET A 9 -13.28 19.44 -6.97
CA MET A 9 -12.15 18.54 -7.02
C MET A 9 -12.72 17.15 -6.73
N HIS A 10 -12.99 16.41 -7.80
CA HIS A 10 -13.46 15.04 -7.76
C HIS A 10 -12.30 14.20 -7.21
N TRP A 11 -12.52 13.46 -6.12
CA TRP A 11 -11.54 12.62 -5.42
C TRP A 11 -10.97 11.44 -6.25
N CYS A 12 -11.16 11.45 -7.58
CA CYS A 12 -10.60 10.46 -8.50
C CYS A 12 -9.06 10.52 -8.63
N ASP A 13 -8.41 11.56 -8.08
CA ASP A 13 -6.95 11.66 -8.05
C ASP A 13 -6.31 10.95 -6.83
N ASP A 14 -7.08 10.51 -5.82
CA ASP A 14 -6.55 9.99 -4.55
C ASP A 14 -6.28 8.48 -4.47
N THR A 15 -6.37 7.77 -5.60
CA THR A 15 -5.75 6.45 -5.78
C THR A 15 -4.21 6.47 -5.63
N GLU A 16 -3.61 7.65 -5.46
CA GLU A 16 -2.16 7.85 -5.26
C GLU A 16 -1.57 7.09 -4.07
N SER A 17 -2.34 6.80 -3.02
CA SER A 17 -1.85 6.14 -1.78
C SER A 17 -1.21 4.77 -2.01
N PHE A 18 -1.51 4.13 -3.14
CA PHE A 18 -0.91 2.85 -3.54
C PHE A 18 -0.38 2.89 -4.98
N ASN A 19 -0.22 4.09 -5.56
CA ASN A 19 0.25 4.30 -6.92
C ASN A 19 1.79 4.33 -7.00
N PHE A 20 2.42 3.32 -6.41
CA PHE A 20 3.86 3.23 -6.33
C PHE A 20 4.47 2.82 -7.68
N GLN A 21 5.68 3.30 -7.99
CA GLN A 21 6.33 3.00 -9.27
C GLN A 21 6.58 1.49 -9.43
N HIS A 22 6.91 0.78 -8.35
CA HIS A 22 7.06 -0.68 -8.36
C HIS A 22 5.74 -1.46 -8.47
N HIS A 23 4.59 -0.78 -8.39
CA HIS A 23 3.25 -1.38 -8.49
C HIS A 23 2.62 -1.28 -9.88
N GLN A 24 3.34 -0.78 -10.89
CA GLN A 24 2.77 -0.52 -12.22
C GLN A 24 2.75 -1.75 -13.14
N ARG A 25 3.59 -2.74 -12.87
CA ARG A 25 3.70 -3.90 -13.75
C ARG A 25 2.49 -4.82 -13.63
N ASP A 26 1.88 -5.15 -14.76
CA ASP A 26 0.63 -5.93 -14.86
C ASP A 26 -0.48 -5.40 -13.94
N ARG A 27 -0.47 -4.08 -13.71
CA ARG A 27 -1.43 -3.44 -12.81
C ARG A 27 -2.84 -3.54 -13.38
N LYS A 28 -3.77 -3.89 -12.50
CA LYS A 28 -5.21 -3.84 -12.72
C LYS A 28 -5.87 -3.27 -11.48
N ASP A 29 -6.50 -2.13 -11.64
CA ASP A 29 -7.41 -1.55 -10.65
C ASP A 29 -8.82 -2.16 -10.86
N TYR A 30 -9.53 -2.41 -9.76
CA TYR A 30 -10.86 -3.01 -9.79
C TYR A 30 -11.91 -1.96 -9.43
N ASP A 31 -12.81 -1.71 -10.38
CA ASP A 31 -13.97 -0.84 -10.17
C ASP A 31 -15.13 -1.57 -9.48
N GLY A 32 -16.13 -0.82 -9.02
CA GLY A 32 -17.36 -1.37 -8.45
C GLY A 32 -17.21 -1.91 -7.03
N VAL A 33 -16.14 -1.53 -6.33
CA VAL A 33 -16.02 -1.72 -4.88
C VAL A 33 -16.97 -0.78 -4.14
N GLU A 34 -17.51 -1.27 -3.02
CA GLU A 34 -18.32 -0.44 -2.12
C GLU A 34 -17.49 0.72 -1.58
N ASP A 35 -18.05 1.94 -1.59
CA ASP A 35 -17.36 3.17 -1.15
C ASP A 35 -16.03 3.37 -1.89
N SER A 36 -16.12 3.48 -3.23
CA SER A 36 -14.97 3.66 -4.13
C SER A 36 -14.15 4.93 -3.86
N ASP A 37 -14.73 5.92 -3.19
CA ASP A 37 -14.04 7.17 -2.82
C ASP A 37 -13.03 6.95 -1.67
N SER A 38 -13.23 5.87 -0.91
CA SER A 38 -12.41 5.52 0.25
C SER A 38 -11.77 4.14 0.15
N THR A 39 -12.16 3.33 -0.82
CA THR A 39 -11.72 1.93 -0.99
C THR A 39 -11.02 1.75 -2.32
N VAL A 40 -9.85 1.13 -2.28
CA VAL A 40 -9.09 0.71 -3.46
C VAL A 40 -8.94 -0.80 -3.48
N ALA A 41 -9.07 -1.39 -4.66
CA ALA A 41 -8.73 -2.78 -4.90
C ALA A 41 -7.86 -2.86 -6.16
N LEU A 42 -6.70 -3.48 -6.05
CA LEU A 42 -5.74 -3.55 -7.15
C LEU A 42 -4.97 -4.86 -7.15
N LYS A 43 -4.51 -5.24 -8.34
CA LYS A 43 -3.60 -6.36 -8.58
C LYS A 43 -2.41 -5.84 -9.36
N TYR A 44 -1.22 -6.29 -9.02
CA TYR A 44 0.01 -5.96 -9.75
C TYR A 44 1.06 -7.06 -9.56
N ARG A 45 2.13 -6.98 -10.33
CA ARG A 45 3.27 -7.90 -10.27
C ARG A 45 4.50 -7.16 -9.80
N VAL A 46 5.17 -7.71 -8.80
CA VAL A 46 6.48 -7.21 -8.35
C VAL A 46 7.55 -8.15 -8.87
N ILE A 47 8.59 -7.58 -9.49
CA ILE A 47 9.73 -8.31 -10.02
C ILE A 47 10.98 -7.81 -9.32
N ARG A 48 11.83 -8.74 -8.86
CA ARG A 48 13.11 -8.42 -8.23
C ARG A 48 14.20 -9.34 -8.74
N THR A 49 15.41 -8.78 -8.86
CA THR A 49 16.63 -9.56 -9.04
C THR A 49 17.22 -9.83 -7.67
N LEU A 50 17.30 -11.10 -7.29
CA LEU A 50 17.92 -11.53 -6.03
C LEU A 50 19.44 -11.34 -6.09
N ALA A 51 20.09 -11.37 -4.93
CA ALA A 51 21.56 -11.31 -4.85
C ALA A 51 22.27 -12.45 -5.61
N SER A 52 21.57 -13.56 -5.86
CA SER A 52 22.05 -14.66 -6.71
C SER A 52 22.04 -14.35 -8.21
N GLY A 53 21.56 -13.16 -8.62
CA GLY A 53 21.28 -12.80 -10.01
C GLY A 53 19.98 -13.38 -10.56
N THR A 54 19.28 -14.23 -9.79
CA THR A 54 18.00 -14.81 -10.22
C THR A 54 16.90 -13.76 -10.18
N THR A 55 16.20 -13.57 -11.29
CA THR A 55 14.98 -12.75 -11.33
C THR A 55 13.79 -13.57 -10.84
N VAL A 56 13.08 -13.05 -9.84
CA VAL A 56 11.87 -13.63 -9.27
C VAL A 56 10.70 -12.68 -9.41
N SER A 57 9.49 -13.23 -9.44
CA SER A 57 8.26 -12.44 -9.44
C SER A 57 7.23 -12.98 -8.46
N VAL A 58 6.38 -12.06 -8.00
CA VAL A 58 5.17 -12.38 -7.25
C VAL A 58 4.01 -11.56 -7.82
N VAL A 59 2.80 -12.07 -7.65
CA VAL A 59 1.57 -11.30 -7.88
C VAL A 59 1.02 -10.85 -6.54
N GLN A 60 0.78 -9.55 -6.39
CA GLN A 60 0.11 -8.99 -5.23
C GLN A 60 -1.32 -8.58 -5.57
N ARG A 61 -2.23 -8.85 -4.66
CA ARG A 61 -3.61 -8.39 -4.68
C ARG A 61 -3.86 -7.63 -3.40
N LEU A 62 -4.15 -6.35 -3.50
CA LEU A 62 -4.33 -5.44 -2.38
C LEU A 62 -5.76 -4.93 -2.36
N VAL A 63 -6.34 -4.89 -1.16
CA VAL A 63 -7.54 -4.10 -0.88
C VAL A 63 -7.19 -3.17 0.27
N GLY A 64 -7.37 -1.87 0.06
CA GLY A 64 -7.14 -0.82 1.04
C GLY A 64 -8.41 -0.01 1.24
N ARG A 65 -8.61 0.49 2.46
CA ARG A 65 -9.68 1.45 2.77
C ARG A 65 -9.17 2.51 3.72
N ARG A 66 -9.60 3.76 3.52
CA ARG A 66 -9.35 4.87 4.44
C ARG A 66 -10.62 5.29 5.18
N PHE A 67 -10.43 5.87 6.36
CA PHE A 67 -11.47 6.50 7.16
C PHE A 67 -10.96 7.88 7.56
N ILE A 68 -11.70 8.92 7.18
CA ILE A 68 -11.39 10.30 7.52
C ILE A 68 -12.26 10.69 8.71
N GLU A 69 -11.62 10.93 9.84
CA GLU A 69 -12.28 11.41 11.06
C GLU A 69 -11.90 12.88 11.31
N GLN A 70 -12.48 13.48 12.36
CA GLN A 70 -12.25 14.89 12.69
C GLN A 70 -10.76 15.21 12.90
N ASN A 71 -10.06 14.37 13.67
CA ASN A 71 -8.67 14.63 14.09
C ASN A 71 -7.69 13.52 13.67
N ARG A 72 -8.10 12.63 12.77
CA ARG A 72 -7.22 11.57 12.25
C ARG A 72 -7.66 11.03 10.91
N VAL A 73 -6.72 10.42 10.20
CA VAL A 73 -6.97 9.59 9.03
C VAL A 73 -6.47 8.18 9.34
N VAL A 74 -7.35 7.18 9.20
CA VAL A 74 -7.02 5.77 9.44
C VAL A 74 -7.03 5.02 8.13
N GLY A 75 -5.93 4.36 7.79
CA GLY A 75 -5.85 3.43 6.67
C GLY A 75 -5.87 1.99 7.17
N ILE A 76 -6.61 1.11 6.50
CA ILE A 76 -6.51 -0.34 6.69
C ILE A 76 -6.27 -0.99 5.34
N TRP A 77 -5.49 -2.07 5.31
CA TRP A 77 -5.30 -2.81 4.09
C TRP A 77 -5.03 -4.29 4.33
N LYS A 78 -5.30 -5.08 3.30
CA LYS A 78 -4.94 -6.48 3.21
C LYS A 78 -4.29 -6.75 1.86
N THR A 79 -3.15 -7.42 1.88
CA THR A 79 -2.43 -7.81 0.67
C THR A 79 -2.25 -9.32 0.67
N TYR A 80 -2.59 -9.97 -0.45
CA TYR A 80 -2.25 -11.35 -0.72
C TYR A 80 -1.13 -11.40 -1.77
N THR A 81 0.00 -11.96 -1.37
CA THR A 81 1.19 -12.14 -2.22
C THR A 81 1.30 -13.60 -2.63
N GLU A 82 1.31 -13.86 -3.93
CA GLU A 82 1.40 -15.19 -4.52
C GLU A 82 2.73 -15.33 -5.27
N GLY A 83 3.53 -16.32 -4.89
CA GLY A 83 4.83 -16.58 -5.50
C GLY A 83 4.73 -17.24 -6.87
N GLU A 84 5.62 -16.87 -7.78
CA GLU A 84 5.74 -17.46 -9.11
C GLU A 84 7.15 -17.98 -9.37
N GLY A 85 7.31 -18.82 -10.40
CA GLY A 85 8.61 -19.39 -10.77
C GLY A 85 9.27 -20.11 -9.59
N ALA A 86 10.44 -19.63 -9.15
CA ALA A 86 11.17 -20.12 -7.99
C ALA A 86 10.36 -20.04 -6.67
N PHE A 87 9.34 -19.18 -6.62
CA PHE A 87 8.44 -19.02 -5.47
C PHE A 87 7.10 -19.75 -5.61
N ARG A 88 6.90 -20.53 -6.67
CA ARG A 88 5.65 -21.25 -6.89
C ARG A 88 5.30 -22.15 -5.70
N GLY A 89 4.06 -22.03 -5.21
CA GLY A 89 3.57 -22.74 -4.03
C GLY A 89 3.75 -21.97 -2.71
N MET A 90 4.55 -20.91 -2.70
CA MET A 90 4.68 -20.01 -1.56
C MET A 90 3.71 -18.83 -1.69
N HIS A 91 3.12 -18.42 -0.57
CA HIS A 91 2.27 -17.24 -0.53
C HIS A 91 2.37 -16.54 0.81
N SER A 92 1.88 -15.32 0.90
CA SER A 92 1.84 -14.55 2.14
C SER A 92 0.57 -13.71 2.22
N THR A 93 -0.02 -13.66 3.40
CA THR A 93 -1.08 -12.70 3.70
C THR A 93 -0.52 -11.61 4.59
N GLN A 94 -0.70 -10.37 4.17
CA GLN A 94 -0.37 -9.19 4.93
C GLN A 94 -1.65 -8.47 5.34
N THR A 95 -1.70 -7.98 6.56
CA THR A 95 -2.75 -7.08 7.05
C THR A 95 -2.07 -5.94 7.77
N GLY A 96 -2.47 -4.72 7.46
CA GLY A 96 -1.88 -3.54 8.07
C GLY A 96 -2.92 -2.48 8.37
N TRP A 97 -2.54 -1.59 9.27
CA TRP A 97 -3.24 -0.35 9.53
C TRP A 97 -2.26 0.79 9.72
N SER A 98 -2.74 2.00 9.43
CA SER A 98 -2.04 3.25 9.70
C SER A 98 -3.00 4.24 10.34
N CYS A 99 -2.47 5.13 11.18
CA CYS A 99 -3.20 6.24 11.75
C CYS A 99 -2.33 7.48 11.68
N LEU A 100 -2.86 8.53 11.06
CA LEU A 100 -2.29 9.86 11.08
C LEU A 100 -3.10 10.77 11.97
N ARG A 101 -2.42 11.65 12.71
CA ARG A 101 -3.08 12.67 13.51
C ARG A 101 -2.19 13.90 13.67
N PRO A 102 -2.76 15.11 13.82
CA PRO A 102 -1.99 16.27 14.23
C PRO A 102 -1.29 16.02 15.56
N MET A 103 -0.12 16.63 15.75
CA MET A 103 0.50 16.71 17.06
C MET A 103 -0.25 17.72 17.93
N PRO A 104 -0.40 17.46 19.25
CA PRO A 104 -1.15 18.36 20.14
C PRO A 104 -0.62 19.78 20.22
N ASP A 105 0.68 19.97 19.98
CA ASP A 105 1.36 21.27 19.98
C ASP A 105 1.29 21.99 18.62
N GLY A 106 0.61 21.40 17.62
CA GLY A 106 0.49 21.95 16.28
C GLY A 106 1.77 21.89 15.46
N SER A 107 2.85 21.24 15.93
CA SER A 107 4.15 21.24 15.26
C SER A 107 4.23 20.33 14.01
N GLY A 108 3.15 19.62 13.68
CA GLY A 108 3.08 18.74 12.52
C GLY A 108 2.09 17.58 12.69
N THR A 109 2.31 16.51 11.92
CA THR A 109 1.53 15.27 11.96
C THR A 109 2.39 14.10 12.44
N VAL A 110 1.81 13.24 13.28
CA VAL A 110 2.42 11.95 13.66
C VAL A 110 1.69 10.81 12.96
N GLY A 111 2.46 9.88 12.41
CA GLY A 111 1.98 8.68 11.73
C GLY A 111 2.37 7.42 12.49
N GLU A 112 1.40 6.55 12.73
CA GLU A 112 1.58 5.23 13.31
C GLU A 112 1.24 4.19 12.24
N VAL A 113 2.04 3.13 12.14
CA VAL A 113 1.83 2.04 11.18
C VAL A 113 2.11 0.72 11.87
N CYS A 114 1.22 -0.26 11.69
CA CYS A 114 1.42 -1.63 12.13
C CYS A 114 1.07 -2.59 11.00
N VAL A 115 1.96 -3.56 10.76
CA VAL A 115 1.79 -4.55 9.70
C VAL A 115 2.07 -5.94 10.26
N ARG A 116 1.16 -6.87 10.00
CA ARG A 116 1.35 -8.30 10.27
C ARG A 116 1.44 -9.04 8.94
N GLN A 117 2.50 -9.82 8.77
CA GLN A 117 2.71 -10.65 7.59
C GLN A 117 2.78 -12.13 7.99
N ASN A 118 2.05 -12.97 7.26
CA ASN A 118 1.92 -14.40 7.51
C ASN A 118 2.24 -15.21 6.25
N PRO A 119 3.52 -15.59 6.05
CA PRO A 119 3.95 -16.42 4.93
C PRO A 119 3.61 -17.90 5.16
N VAL A 120 3.27 -18.58 4.08
CA VAL A 120 3.01 -20.02 4.00
C VAL A 120 3.92 -20.60 2.93
N LEU A 121 4.68 -21.62 3.30
CA LEU A 121 5.72 -22.21 2.49
C LEU A 121 5.35 -23.65 2.14
N PHE A 122 4.72 -23.87 0.99
CA PHE A 122 4.40 -25.22 0.53
C PHE A 122 5.51 -25.76 -0.37
N ASN A 123 6.05 -26.95 -0.06
CA ASN A 123 7.11 -27.62 -0.83
C ASN A 123 8.35 -26.76 -1.13
N ALA A 124 8.65 -25.79 -0.26
CA ALA A 124 9.78 -24.89 -0.45
C ALA A 124 11.08 -25.49 0.11
N SER A 125 12.17 -25.40 -0.65
CA SER A 125 13.50 -25.68 -0.11
C SER A 125 13.90 -24.60 0.91
N PRO A 126 14.82 -24.88 1.87
CA PRO A 126 15.29 -23.87 2.82
C PRO A 126 15.95 -22.65 2.17
N SER A 127 16.52 -22.78 0.97
CA SER A 127 17.04 -21.64 0.21
C SER A 127 15.90 -20.78 -0.35
N ALA A 128 14.93 -21.40 -1.03
CA ALA A 128 13.78 -20.71 -1.61
C ALA A 128 12.94 -20.00 -0.53
N ALA A 129 12.74 -20.66 0.62
CA ALA A 129 12.08 -20.05 1.77
C ALA A 129 12.78 -18.78 2.26
N ARG A 130 14.11 -18.81 2.44
CA ARG A 130 14.90 -17.63 2.86
C ARG A 130 14.83 -16.50 1.84
N GLU A 131 14.89 -16.82 0.56
CA GLU A 131 14.75 -15.84 -0.50
C GLU A 131 13.36 -15.21 -0.51
N PHE A 132 12.31 -16.01 -0.29
CA PHE A 132 10.95 -15.52 -0.18
C PHE A 132 10.77 -14.59 1.03
N TYR A 133 11.29 -14.95 2.21
CA TYR A 133 11.28 -14.06 3.38
C TYR A 133 11.97 -12.73 3.11
N ARG A 134 13.15 -12.75 2.47
CA ARG A 134 13.87 -11.52 2.11
C ARG A 134 13.09 -10.68 1.10
N PHE A 135 12.46 -11.33 0.12
CA PHE A 135 11.59 -10.65 -0.85
C PHE A 135 10.44 -9.92 -0.14
N LEU A 136 9.78 -10.60 0.80
CA LEU A 136 8.66 -10.05 1.56
C LEU A 136 9.10 -8.88 2.43
N GLN A 137 10.25 -9.00 3.12
CA GLN A 137 10.82 -7.92 3.93
C GLN A 137 11.19 -6.71 3.07
N ALA A 138 11.87 -6.91 1.94
CA ALA A 138 12.25 -5.82 1.04
C ALA A 138 11.01 -5.08 0.50
N SER A 139 9.94 -5.82 0.19
CA SER A 139 8.68 -5.21 -0.27
C SER A 139 8.02 -4.38 0.83
N LEU A 140 8.04 -4.86 2.08
CA LEU A 140 7.55 -4.08 3.23
C LEU A 140 8.36 -2.81 3.48
N ASP A 141 9.69 -2.90 3.36
CA ASP A 141 10.57 -1.76 3.62
C ASP A 141 10.39 -0.66 2.56
N GLU A 142 10.21 -1.03 1.29
CA GLU A 142 9.89 -0.10 0.20
C GLU A 142 8.51 0.53 0.39
N ASP A 143 7.49 -0.30 0.64
CA ASP A 143 6.12 0.16 0.85
C ASP A 143 6.03 1.11 2.05
N LYS A 144 6.81 0.90 3.12
CA LYS A 144 6.83 1.77 4.31
C LYS A 144 7.25 3.20 3.97
N HIS A 145 8.30 3.38 3.17
CA HIS A 145 8.80 4.71 2.82
C HIS A 145 7.82 5.47 1.94
N GLU A 146 7.21 4.78 0.97
CA GLU A 146 6.29 5.41 0.03
C GLU A 146 4.90 5.65 0.65
N THR A 147 4.42 4.72 1.47
CA THR A 147 3.15 4.86 2.20
C THR A 147 3.19 6.12 3.07
N LEU A 148 4.23 6.34 3.88
CA LEU A 148 4.33 7.55 4.72
C LEU A 148 4.39 8.84 3.88
N THR A 149 5.04 8.79 2.72
CA THR A 149 5.18 9.95 1.82
C THR A 149 3.86 10.33 1.17
N VAL A 150 3.11 9.36 0.65
CA VAL A 150 1.81 9.65 0.03
C VAL A 150 0.76 10.01 1.08
N ILE A 151 0.80 9.34 2.22
CA ILE A 151 -0.05 9.63 3.36
C ILE A 151 0.16 11.07 3.85
N HIS A 152 1.40 11.58 3.90
CA HIS A 152 1.67 12.99 4.22
C HIS A 152 1.11 13.96 3.16
N LYS A 153 1.20 13.62 1.87
CA LYS A 153 0.72 14.46 0.76
C LYS A 153 -0.81 14.50 0.63
N SER A 154 -1.48 13.43 1.03
CA SER A 154 -2.94 13.29 0.99
C SER A 154 -3.63 13.77 2.27
N LEU A 155 -2.87 14.36 3.20
CA LEU A 155 -3.43 15.03 4.37
C LEU A 155 -4.27 16.22 3.91
N PRO A 156 -5.54 16.32 4.33
CA PRO A 156 -6.33 17.54 4.10
C PRO A 156 -5.59 18.74 4.71
N GLU A 157 -5.66 19.92 4.08
CA GLU A 157 -4.91 21.13 4.48
C GLU A 157 -4.99 21.44 5.98
N ARG A 158 -6.11 21.12 6.64
CA ARG A 158 -6.32 21.28 8.09
C ARG A 158 -5.37 20.43 8.98
N PHE A 159 -4.66 19.47 8.41
CA PHE A 159 -3.70 18.59 9.09
C PHE A 159 -2.24 18.96 8.79
N VAL A 160 -2.00 19.90 7.85
CA VAL A 160 -0.68 20.41 7.52
C VAL A 160 -0.49 21.70 8.30
N ALA A 161 0.34 21.67 9.35
CA ALA A 161 0.76 22.89 10.02
C ALA A 161 1.59 23.75 9.05
N LEU A 162 1.23 25.03 8.90
CA LEU A 162 2.01 26.03 8.17
C LEU A 162 3.37 26.27 8.84
#